data_AF-A0A6M0C8Z3-F1
#
_entry.id   AF-A0A6M0C8Z3-F1
#
_cell.length_a   1.000
_cell.length_b   1.000
_cell.length_c   1.000
_cell.angle_alpha   90.00
_cell.angle_beta   90.00
_cell.angle_gamma   90.00
#
_symmetry.space_group_name_H-M   'P 1'
#
loop_
_entity.id
_entity.type
_entity.pdbx_description
1 polymer ?
#
loop_
_entity_poly.entity_id
_entity_poly.type
_entity_poly.pdbx_seq_one_letter_code
_entity_poly.pdbx_strand_id
1 'polypeptide(L)'
;MSVNYHKAKRLKNRFTRWLETRWVAPAYAGWLLIAFSLFFFASATNTMAGWLYLISGLSFAILGMAAVMPSRSLRHLKVYRHSIPPVTVGDLIIVVIEIENTAKTANTLLEVVDPVPFGLGKAHREAIEIIPPFKTHRWTYYLSADRRGIYPWETVQLRTAA
;
A
#
# COMPACT_ATOMS: atom_id res chain seq x y z
N MET A 1 -34.96 11.77 11.97
CA MET A 1 -33.83 10.95 12.50
C MET A 1 -32.89 10.47 11.38
N SER A 2 -32.59 11.29 10.35
CA SER A 2 -31.78 10.89 9.18
C SER A 2 -30.41 11.61 9.07
N VAL A 3 -30.15 12.60 9.92
CA VAL A 3 -28.94 13.45 9.84
C VAL A 3 -27.66 12.73 10.33
N ASN A 4 -27.79 11.76 11.23
CA ASN A 4 -26.63 11.06 11.81
C ASN A 4 -25.96 10.05 10.86
N TYR A 5 -26.70 9.46 9.91
CA TYR A 5 -26.16 8.46 8.99
C TYR A 5 -25.11 9.03 8.02
N HIS A 6 -25.28 10.27 7.56
CA HIS A 6 -24.34 10.90 6.64
C HIS A 6 -23.01 11.28 7.30
N LYS A 7 -23.03 11.68 8.58
CA LYS A 7 -21.82 12.05 9.32
C LYS A 7 -20.94 10.84 9.60
N ALA A 8 -21.54 9.73 10.04
CA ALA A 8 -20.83 8.48 10.31
C ALA A 8 -20.20 7.89 9.03
N LYS A 9 -20.93 7.92 7.90
CA LYS A 9 -20.42 7.46 6.60
C LYS A 9 -19.25 8.33 6.11
N ARG A 10 -19.31 9.65 6.35
CA ARG A 10 -18.24 10.59 5.99
C ARG A 10 -17.00 10.41 6.86
N LEU A 11 -17.15 10.13 8.16
CA LEU A 11 -16.03 9.80 9.05
C LEU A 11 -15.38 8.48 8.65
N LYS A 12 -16.18 7.42 8.43
CA LYS A 12 -15.69 6.11 8.00
C LYS A 12 -14.91 6.23 6.69
N ASN A 13 -15.45 6.93 5.69
CA ASN A 13 -14.78 7.18 4.41
C ASN A 13 -13.51 8.02 4.56
N ARG A 14 -13.45 8.95 5.52
CA ARG A 14 -12.25 9.75 5.77
C ARG A 14 -11.17 8.92 6.47
N PHE A 15 -11.57 8.01 7.36
CA PHE A 15 -10.68 7.10 8.06
C PHE A 15 -10.16 6.01 7.11
N THR A 16 -11.01 5.39 6.29
CA THR A 16 -10.57 4.44 5.25
C THR A 16 -9.76 5.12 4.17
N ARG A 17 -10.13 6.33 3.71
CA ARG A 17 -9.25 7.09 2.80
C ARG A 17 -7.93 7.43 3.46
N TRP A 18 -7.89 7.79 4.75
CA TRP A 18 -6.64 8.04 5.45
C TRP A 18 -5.80 6.76 5.55
N LEU A 19 -6.42 5.61 5.83
CA LEU A 19 -5.78 4.28 5.83
C LEU A 19 -5.28 3.89 4.41
N GLU A 20 -6.07 4.13 3.36
CA GLU A 20 -5.68 3.93 1.95
C GLU A 20 -4.52 4.85 1.56
N THR A 21 -4.60 6.14 1.93
CA THR A 21 -3.57 7.15 1.61
C THR A 21 -2.27 6.90 2.39
N ARG A 22 -2.34 6.29 3.58
CA ARG A 22 -1.17 5.87 4.36
C ARG A 22 -0.72 4.43 4.13
N TRP A 23 -1.34 3.71 3.18
CA TRP A 23 -0.98 2.34 2.82
C TRP A 23 -1.16 1.34 3.98
N VAL A 24 -2.14 1.62 4.84
CA VAL A 24 -2.56 0.86 6.01
C VAL A 24 -4.05 0.53 5.88
N ALA A 25 -4.58 0.30 4.69
CA ALA A 25 -5.91 -0.32 4.62
C ALA A 25 -5.75 -1.69 5.30
N PRO A 26 -6.42 -1.97 6.44
CA PRO A 26 -6.29 -3.26 7.07
C PRO A 26 -6.72 -4.27 6.03
N ALA A 27 -5.83 -5.20 5.66
CA ALA A 27 -6.24 -6.38 4.93
C ALA A 27 -7.44 -7.01 5.65
N TYR A 28 -8.20 -7.87 4.99
CA TYR A 28 -9.34 -8.57 5.61
C TYR A 28 -9.01 -9.11 7.02
N ALA A 29 -7.80 -9.66 7.18
CA ALA A 29 -7.25 -10.11 8.47
C ALA A 29 -7.17 -9.03 9.56
N GLY A 30 -6.84 -7.78 9.22
CA GLY A 30 -6.77 -6.68 10.19
C GLY A 30 -8.14 -6.31 10.75
N TRP A 31 -9.18 -6.31 9.92
CA TRP A 31 -10.56 -6.12 10.39
C TRP A 31 -11.02 -7.26 11.30
N LEU A 32 -10.69 -8.50 10.93
CA LEU A 32 -10.96 -9.68 11.75
C LEU A 32 -10.27 -9.58 13.12
N LEU A 33 -9.01 -9.17 13.14
CA LEU A 33 -8.22 -9.07 14.37
C LEU A 33 -8.73 -7.96 15.29
N ILE A 34 -9.22 -6.84 14.74
CA ILE A 34 -9.95 -5.81 15.52
C ILE A 34 -11.21 -6.42 16.16
N ALA A 35 -12.02 -7.15 15.38
CA ALA A 35 -13.23 -7.77 15.88
C ALA A 35 -12.93 -8.78 17.00
N PHE A 36 -11.92 -9.63 16.84
CA PHE A 36 -11.49 -10.57 17.88
C PHE A 36 -10.93 -9.86 19.11
N SER A 37 -10.14 -8.79 18.95
CA SER A 37 -9.61 -8.01 20.08
C SER A 37 -10.73 -7.45 20.94
N LEU A 38 -11.77 -6.89 20.32
CA LEU A 38 -12.96 -6.38 21.00
C LEU A 38 -13.78 -7.50 21.65
N PHE A 39 -13.96 -8.63 20.95
CA PHE A 39 -14.70 -9.77 21.46
C PHE A 39 -14.03 -10.37 22.70
N PHE A 40 -12.71 -10.56 22.67
CA PHE A 40 -11.95 -11.06 23.81
C PHE A 40 -11.98 -10.08 24.98
N PHE A 41 -11.90 -8.78 24.72
CA PHE A 41 -12.02 -7.76 25.77
C PHE A 41 -13.40 -7.78 26.45
N ALA A 42 -14.48 -7.88 25.68
CA ALA A 42 -15.83 -7.99 26.20
C ALA A 42 -16.03 -9.28 27.01
N SER A 43 -15.52 -10.40 26.50
CA SER A 43 -15.55 -11.70 27.18
C SER A 43 -14.73 -11.68 28.48
N ALA A 44 -13.55 -11.04 28.47
CA ALA A 44 -12.71 -10.84 29.65
C ALA A 44 -13.44 -10.05 30.74
N THR A 45 -14.21 -9.05 30.34
CA THR A 45 -14.98 -8.21 31.27
C THR A 45 -16.14 -8.97 31.91
N ASN A 46 -16.81 -9.85 31.16
CA ASN A 46 -17.89 -10.68 31.70
C ASN A 46 -17.35 -11.79 32.60
N THR A 47 -16.28 -12.47 32.17
CA THR A 47 -15.73 -13.64 32.87
C THR A 47 -14.70 -13.30 33.95
N MET A 48 -14.25 -12.04 34.02
CA MET A 48 -13.08 -11.59 34.80
C MET A 48 -11.82 -12.44 34.56
N ALA A 49 -11.70 -13.05 33.37
CA ALA A 49 -10.56 -13.89 33.03
C ALA A 49 -9.33 -13.04 32.64
N GLY A 50 -8.34 -12.98 33.53
CA GLY A 50 -7.11 -12.19 33.34
C GLY A 50 -6.34 -12.48 32.03
N TRP A 51 -6.31 -13.74 31.57
CA TRP A 51 -5.64 -14.13 30.33
C TRP A 51 -6.27 -13.51 29.08
N LEU A 52 -7.59 -13.31 29.07
CA LEU A 52 -8.27 -12.69 27.93
C LEU A 52 -7.95 -11.19 27.82
N TYR A 53 -7.76 -10.50 28.95
CA TYR A 53 -7.25 -9.14 28.94
C TYR A 53 -5.85 -9.07 28.30
N LEU A 54 -4.96 -9.99 28.67
CA LEU A 54 -3.60 -10.06 28.12
C LEU A 54 -3.61 -10.31 26.60
N ILE A 55 -4.42 -11.27 26.12
CA ILE A 55 -4.54 -11.58 24.68
C ILE A 55 -5.13 -10.40 23.92
N SER A 56 -6.16 -9.73 24.46
CA SER A 56 -6.76 -8.55 23.82
C SER A 56 -5.75 -7.39 23.73
N GLY A 57 -5.00 -7.14 24.81
CA GLY A 57 -3.96 -6.12 24.83
C GLY A 57 -2.83 -6.39 23.84
N LEU A 58 -2.37 -7.64 23.75
CA LEU A 58 -1.36 -8.04 22.76
C LEU A 58 -1.88 -7.86 21.32
N SER A 59 -3.14 -8.21 21.08
CA SER A 59 -3.76 -8.05 19.77
C SER A 59 -3.84 -6.56 19.36
N PHE A 60 -4.20 -5.68 20.29
CA PHE A 60 -4.16 -4.22 20.07
C PHE A 60 -2.74 -3.70 19.83
N ALA A 61 -1.73 -4.24 20.53
CA ALA A 61 -0.33 -3.86 20.31
C ALA A 61 0.15 -4.25 18.91
N ILE A 62 -0.21 -5.44 18.43
CA ILE A 62 0.10 -5.91 17.06
C ILE A 62 -0.60 -5.00 16.03
N LEU A 63 -1.88 -4.66 16.23
CA LEU A 63 -2.59 -3.71 15.36
C LEU A 63 -1.90 -2.35 15.31
N GLY A 64 -1.48 -1.83 16.47
CA GLY A 64 -0.76 -0.57 16.56
C GLY A 64 0.56 -0.59 15.80
N MET A 65 1.34 -1.66 15.95
CA MET A 65 2.61 -1.84 15.24
C MET A 65 2.42 -1.98 13.73
N ALA A 66 1.48 -2.84 13.30
CA ALA A 66 1.15 -3.05 11.90
C ALA A 66 0.65 -1.76 11.22
N ALA A 67 -0.01 -0.87 11.96
CA ALA A 67 -0.48 0.40 11.42
C ALA A 67 0.62 1.45 11.24
N VAL A 68 1.69 1.40 12.04
CA VAL A 68 2.72 2.44 12.05
C VAL A 68 3.93 2.06 11.20
N MET A 69 4.34 0.79 11.24
CA MET A 69 5.60 0.34 10.61
C MET A 69 5.66 0.52 9.08
N PRO A 70 4.64 0.17 8.28
CA PRO A 70 4.72 0.30 6.82
C PRO A 70 4.97 1.75 6.41
N SER A 71 4.22 2.69 6.99
CA SER A 71 4.36 4.12 6.69
C SER A 71 5.75 4.68 7.01
N ARG A 72 6.43 4.15 8.04
CA ARG A 72 7.80 4.56 8.40
C ARG A 72 8.83 4.00 7.42
N SER A 73 8.67 2.74 7.03
CA SER A 73 9.59 2.08 6.09
C SER A 73 9.53 2.72 4.70
N LEU A 74 8.32 3.01 4.21
CA LEU A 74 8.12 3.57 2.87
C LEU A 74 8.49 5.06 2.74
N ARG A 75 8.53 5.81 3.85
CA ARG A 75 8.77 7.28 3.81
C ARG A 75 10.14 7.66 3.24
N HIS A 76 11.10 6.75 3.31
CA HIS A 76 12.47 6.99 2.85
C HIS A 76 12.71 6.51 1.41
N LEU A 77 11.70 5.96 0.75
CA LEU A 77 11.76 5.56 -0.65
C LEU A 77 11.19 6.68 -1.52
N LYS A 78 11.98 7.13 -2.49
CA LYS A 78 11.49 8.00 -3.56
C LYS A 78 11.32 7.17 -4.81
N VAL A 79 10.13 7.24 -5.40
CA VAL A 79 9.81 6.56 -6.65
C VAL A 79 9.54 7.61 -7.70
N TYR A 80 10.20 7.50 -8.84
CA TYR A 80 9.95 8.36 -9.98
C TYR A 80 9.98 7.55 -11.27
N ARG A 81 9.07 7.90 -12.17
CA ARG A 81 9.04 7.38 -13.54
C ARG A 81 9.73 8.39 -14.43
N HIS A 82 10.62 7.92 -15.30
CA HIS A 82 11.21 8.78 -16.32
C HIS A 82 10.16 9.23 -17.34
N SER A 83 10.42 10.38 -17.95
CA SER A 83 9.55 10.90 -19.01
C SER A 83 9.54 9.92 -20.19
N ILE A 84 8.36 9.53 -20.62
CA ILE A 84 8.18 8.61 -21.74
C ILE A 84 8.07 9.45 -23.01
N PRO A 85 9.00 9.31 -23.97
CA PRO A 85 8.89 10.04 -25.23
C PRO A 85 7.66 9.57 -26.02
N PRO A 86 7.10 10.42 -26.90
CA PRO A 86 6.02 10.01 -27.79
C PRO A 86 6.50 8.86 -28.70
N VAL A 87 5.66 7.83 -28.84
CA VAL A 87 5.93 6.65 -29.67
C VAL A 87 4.92 6.53 -30.81
N THR A 88 5.26 5.77 -31.84
CA THR A 88 4.35 5.45 -32.95
C THR A 88 3.59 4.16 -32.68
N VAL A 89 2.46 3.97 -33.35
CA VAL A 89 1.74 2.70 -33.33
C VAL A 89 2.65 1.59 -33.87
N GLY A 90 2.74 0.49 -33.16
CA GLY A 90 3.62 -0.64 -33.48
C GLY A 90 5.02 -0.55 -32.85
N ASP A 91 5.40 0.58 -32.25
CA ASP A 91 6.64 0.71 -31.50
C ASP A 91 6.51 0.15 -30.08
N LEU A 92 7.67 -0.09 -29.46
CA LEU A 92 7.77 -0.43 -28.04
C LEU A 92 7.88 0.84 -27.19
N ILE A 93 7.02 0.93 -26.19
CA ILE A 93 7.12 1.92 -25.12
C ILE A 93 8.10 1.37 -24.08
N ILE A 94 9.16 2.11 -23.81
CA ILE A 94 10.13 1.78 -22.77
C ILE A 94 9.78 2.57 -21.52
N VAL A 95 9.38 1.86 -20.47
CA VAL A 95 9.08 2.47 -19.17
C VAL A 95 10.25 2.21 -18.24
N VAL A 96 10.81 3.30 -17.68
CA VAL A 96 11.88 3.23 -16.70
C VAL A 96 11.39 3.84 -15.39
N ILE A 97 11.46 3.05 -14.32
CA ILE A 97 11.14 3.45 -12.96
C ILE A 97 12.41 3.36 -12.13
N GLU A 98 12.68 4.40 -11.36
CA GLU A 98 13.79 4.42 -10.41
C GLU A 98 13.23 4.59 -8.99
N ILE A 99 13.77 3.76 -8.10
CA ILE A 99 13.40 3.70 -6.69
C ILE A 99 14.66 3.96 -5.89
N GLU A 100 14.74 5.14 -5.30
CA GLU A 100 15.87 5.59 -4.50
C GLU A 100 15.59 5.34 -3.02
N ASN A 101 16.47 4.59 -2.36
CA ASN A 101 16.47 4.46 -0.91
C ASN A 101 17.32 5.56 -0.27
N THR A 102 16.67 6.52 0.37
CA THR A 102 17.34 7.62 1.09
C THR A 102 17.64 7.30 2.56
N ALA A 103 17.27 6.11 3.04
CA ALA A 103 17.54 5.67 4.40
C ALA A 103 18.96 5.09 4.57
N LYS A 104 19.40 5.08 5.82
CA LYS A 104 20.61 4.37 6.28
C LYS A 104 20.38 2.86 6.44
N THR A 105 19.13 2.40 6.35
CA THR A 105 18.74 1.00 6.50
C THR A 105 18.31 0.44 5.14
N ALA A 106 18.56 -0.86 4.93
CA ALA A 106 18.04 -1.53 3.75
C ALA A 106 16.51 -1.63 3.83
N ASN A 107 15.84 -1.38 2.71
CA ASN A 107 14.41 -1.62 2.59
C ASN A 107 14.22 -2.97 1.92
N THR A 108 13.41 -3.84 2.51
CA THR A 108 13.17 -5.20 2.02
C THR A 108 11.71 -5.43 1.70
N LEU A 109 11.43 -6.47 0.93
CA LEU A 109 10.08 -6.98 0.64
C LEU A 109 9.16 -5.87 0.13
N LEU A 110 9.56 -5.22 -0.95
CA LEU A 110 8.78 -4.17 -1.60
C LEU A 110 8.06 -4.75 -2.82
N GLU A 111 6.80 -4.38 -3.01
CA GLU A 111 6.07 -4.59 -4.25
C GLU A 111 5.87 -3.23 -4.92
N VAL A 112 6.39 -3.09 -6.14
CA VAL A 112 6.21 -1.89 -6.96
C VAL A 112 5.17 -2.21 -8.01
N VAL A 113 4.13 -1.37 -8.07
CA VAL A 113 3.00 -1.54 -8.97
C VAL A 113 2.89 -0.32 -9.87
N ASP A 114 3.05 -0.51 -11.17
CA ASP A 114 2.78 0.53 -12.15
C ASP A 114 1.40 0.28 -12.80
N PRO A 115 0.37 1.08 -12.45
CA PRO A 115 -0.95 0.99 -13.08
C PRO A 115 -0.87 1.47 -14.53
N VAL A 116 -0.76 0.53 -15.45
CA VAL A 116 -0.78 0.79 -16.89
C VAL A 116 -2.19 1.23 -17.31
N PRO A 117 -2.33 2.30 -18.13
CA PRO A 117 -3.63 2.78 -18.59
C PRO A 117 -4.43 1.72 -19.34
N PHE A 118 -5.75 1.82 -19.22
CA PHE A 118 -6.66 0.96 -19.98
C PHE A 118 -6.42 1.13 -21.49
N GLY A 119 -6.10 0.04 -22.17
CA GLY A 119 -5.78 0.01 -23.60
C GLY A 119 -4.30 -0.22 -23.93
N LEU A 120 -3.38 -0.02 -22.97
CA LEU A 120 -1.94 -0.30 -23.15
C LEU A 120 -1.49 -1.64 -22.56
N GLY A 121 -2.29 -2.25 -21.68
CA GLY A 121 -1.99 -3.56 -21.12
C GLY A 121 -2.50 -3.73 -19.69
N LYS A 122 -1.94 -4.73 -18.99
CA LYS A 122 -2.18 -4.98 -17.57
C LYS A 122 -1.18 -4.22 -16.71
N ALA A 123 -1.58 -3.91 -15.47
CA ALA A 123 -0.68 -3.33 -14.48
C ALA A 123 0.55 -4.23 -14.28
N HIS A 124 1.73 -3.62 -14.33
CA HIS A 124 2.98 -4.31 -14.11
C HIS A 124 3.33 -4.30 -12.63
N ARG A 125 3.86 -5.41 -12.15
CA ARG A 125 4.25 -5.59 -10.75
C ARG A 125 5.63 -6.19 -10.68
N GLU A 126 6.45 -5.65 -9.79
CA GLU A 126 7.77 -6.18 -9.49
C GLU A 126 7.93 -6.33 -7.98
N ALA A 127 8.38 -7.51 -7.57
CA ALA A 127 8.77 -7.78 -6.20
C ALA A 127 10.26 -7.52 -6.05
N ILE A 128 10.63 -6.57 -5.20
CA ILE A 128 12.01 -6.20 -4.91
C ILE A 128 12.33 -6.73 -3.52
N GLU A 129 13.27 -7.68 -3.44
CA GLU A 129 13.67 -8.30 -2.19
C GLU A 129 14.41 -7.32 -1.28
N ILE A 130 15.35 -6.55 -1.84
CA ILE A 130 16.18 -5.62 -1.09
C ILE A 130 16.64 -4.42 -1.93
N ILE A 131 16.54 -3.22 -1.35
CA ILE A 131 17.19 -2.00 -1.83
C ILE A 131 18.16 -1.56 -0.72
N PRO A 132 19.48 -1.67 -0.94
CA PRO A 132 20.47 -1.29 0.07
C PRO A 132 20.38 0.21 0.45
N PRO A 133 20.98 0.61 1.59
CA PRO A 133 21.05 2.01 1.99
C PRO A 133 21.67 2.89 0.90
N PHE A 134 21.09 4.06 0.65
CA PHE A 134 21.59 5.05 -0.33
C PHE A 134 21.80 4.50 -1.75
N LYS A 135 21.05 3.45 -2.12
CA LYS A 135 21.08 2.87 -3.46
C LYS A 135 19.78 3.11 -4.20
N THR A 136 19.91 3.17 -5.52
CA THR A 136 18.80 3.26 -6.45
C THR A 136 18.61 1.93 -7.14
N HIS A 137 17.38 1.43 -7.13
CA HIS A 137 16.98 0.29 -7.93
C HIS A 137 16.29 0.80 -9.21
N ARG A 138 16.70 0.28 -10.37
CA ARG A 138 16.16 0.69 -11.66
C ARG A 138 15.41 -0.48 -12.27
N TRP A 139 14.11 -0.29 -12.46
CA TRP A 139 13.23 -1.24 -13.11
C TRP A 139 12.90 -0.73 -14.51
N THR A 140 13.03 -1.59 -15.53
CA THR A 140 12.70 -1.26 -16.91
C THR A 140 11.84 -2.36 -17.49
N TYR A 141 10.73 -1.98 -18.10
CA TYR A 141 9.83 -2.91 -18.78
C TYR A 141 9.31 -2.29 -20.08
N TYR A 142 8.79 -3.16 -20.95
CA TYR A 142 8.37 -2.81 -22.30
C TYR A 142 6.89 -3.04 -22.48
N LEU A 143 6.21 -2.10 -23.14
CA LEU A 143 4.82 -2.23 -23.56
C LEU A 143 4.72 -2.07 -25.08
N SER A 144 3.71 -2.69 -25.70
CA SER A 144 3.42 -2.51 -27.13
C SER A 144 2.41 -1.38 -27.34
N ALA A 145 2.71 -0.45 -28.25
CA ALA A 145 1.82 0.63 -28.62
C ALA A 145 0.84 0.21 -29.72
N ASP A 146 -0.16 -0.61 -29.38
CA ASP A 146 -1.04 -1.22 -30.39
C ASP A 146 -2.10 -0.25 -30.96
N ARG A 147 -2.49 0.78 -30.19
CA ARG A 147 -3.56 1.70 -30.56
C ARG A 147 -3.15 3.15 -30.35
N ARG A 148 -3.33 3.97 -31.38
CA ARG A 148 -3.11 5.42 -31.33
C ARG A 148 -4.06 6.06 -30.32
N GLY A 149 -3.53 6.87 -29.42
CA GLY A 149 -4.32 7.62 -28.46
C GLY A 149 -3.45 8.34 -27.43
N ILE A 150 -4.09 9.19 -26.64
CA ILE A 150 -3.48 9.79 -25.45
C ILE A 150 -3.99 9.00 -24.25
N TYR A 151 -3.08 8.41 -23.49
CA TYR A 151 -3.41 7.58 -22.33
C TYR A 151 -3.01 8.30 -21.04
N PRO A 152 -3.95 8.63 -20.14
CA PRO A 152 -3.61 9.20 -18.84
C PRO A 152 -2.96 8.12 -17.97
N TRP A 153 -1.69 8.33 -17.62
CA TRP A 153 -0.91 7.36 -16.85
C TRP A 153 -0.84 7.77 -15.38
N GLU A 154 -1.45 6.97 -14.52
CA GLU A 154 -1.45 7.17 -13.08
C GLU A 154 -0.04 7.05 -12.48
N THR A 155 0.16 7.50 -11.24
CA THR A 155 1.45 7.44 -10.54
C THR A 155 1.83 6.02 -10.13
N VAL A 156 3.12 5.70 -10.18
CA VAL A 156 3.66 4.43 -9.67
C VAL A 156 3.32 4.29 -8.18
N GLN A 157 2.87 3.11 -7.80
CA GLN A 157 2.48 2.75 -6.45
C GLN A 157 3.55 1.86 -5.82
N LEU A 158 3.88 2.11 -4.55
CA LEU A 158 4.86 1.30 -3.83
C LEU A 158 4.23 0.74 -2.55
N ARG A 159 4.32 -0.57 -2.39
CA ARG A 159 3.69 -1.34 -1.32
C ARG A 159 4.74 -2.17 -0.62
N THR A 160 4.51 -2.49 0.64
CA THR A 160 5.23 -3.58 1.30
C THR A 160 4.59 -4.90 0.85
N ALA A 161 5.39 -5.84 0.37
CA ALA A 161 4.97 -7.22 0.15
C ALA A 161 4.86 -7.89 1.54
N ALA A 162 3.68 -7.80 2.14
CA ALA A 162 3.37 -8.38 3.45
C ALA A 162 2.01 -9.08 3.40
#